data_AF-K1TDD2-F1
#
_entry.id   AF-K1TDD2-F1
#
_cell.length_a   1.000
_cell.length_b   1.000
_cell.length_c   1.000
_cell.angle_alpha   90.00
_cell.angle_beta   90.00
_cell.angle_gamma   90.00
#
_symmetry.space_group_name_H-M   'P 1'
#
loop_
_entity.id
_entity.type
_entity.pdbx_description
1 polymer ?
#
loop_
_entity_poly.entity_id
_entity_poly.type
_entity_poly.pdbx_seq_one_letter_code
_entity_poly.pdbx_strand_id
1 'polypeptide(L)'
;KGYFWIKYRQAVGRIARTKAGKARNGRKNRQISRDAEFYKAMALKKTGSRIMIPRRQFIGRHPDLEKLLDEIAMENLKKVFNDND
;
A
#
# COMPACT_ATOMS: atom_id res chain seq x y z
N LYS A 1 15.42 -17.97 -2.56
CA LYS A 1 14.29 -17.88 -3.53
C LYS A 1 13.03 -18.64 -3.09
N GLY A 2 13.12 -19.70 -2.27
CA GLY A 2 11.96 -20.49 -1.84
C GLY A 2 10.80 -19.71 -1.22
N TYR A 3 11.09 -18.70 -0.38
CA TYR A 3 10.06 -17.81 0.19
C TYR A 3 9.13 -17.22 -0.87
N PHE A 4 9.67 -16.63 -1.93
CA PHE A 4 8.89 -16.00 -2.98
C PHE A 4 8.02 -17.00 -3.76
N TRP A 5 8.52 -18.23 -3.98
CA TRP A 5 7.73 -19.29 -4.59
C TRP A 5 6.58 -19.77 -3.71
N ILE A 6 6.80 -19.87 -2.39
CA ILE A 6 5.74 -20.21 -1.43
C ILE A 6 4.67 -19.11 -1.45
N LYS A 7 5.07 -17.84 -1.40
CA LYS A 7 4.14 -16.70 -1.45
C LYS A 7 3.37 -16.62 -2.76
N TYR A 8 4.03 -16.87 -3.90
CA TYR A 8 3.36 -16.97 -5.20
C TYR A 8 2.27 -18.04 -5.20
N ARG A 9 2.58 -19.27 -4.77
CA ARG A 9 1.60 -20.37 -4.70
C ARG A 9 0.44 -20.03 -3.77
N GLN A 10 0.71 -19.44 -2.61
CA GLN A 10 -0.31 -18.98 -1.68
C GLN A 10 -1.22 -17.92 -2.32
N ALA A 11 -0.65 -16.94 -3.04
CA ALA A 11 -1.43 -15.89 -3.70
C ALA A 11 -2.30 -16.44 -4.83
N VAL A 12 -1.74 -17.27 -5.71
CA VAL A 12 -2.47 -17.90 -6.83
C VAL A 12 -3.62 -18.78 -6.31
N GLY A 13 -3.40 -19.53 -5.24
CA GLY A 13 -4.43 -20.37 -4.62
C GLY A 13 -5.62 -19.57 -4.05
N ARG A 14 -5.46 -18.27 -3.79
CA ARG A 14 -6.53 -17.39 -3.28
C ARG A 14 -7.35 -16.70 -4.38
N ILE A 15 -7.00 -16.90 -5.66
CA ILE A 15 -7.73 -16.31 -6.78
C ILE A 15 -9.08 -17.03 -6.93
N ALA A 16 -10.17 -16.30 -6.70
CA ALA A 16 -11.52 -16.84 -6.88
C ALA A 16 -11.82 -17.09 -8.36
N ARG A 17 -12.46 -18.21 -8.68
CA ARG A 17 -12.83 -18.58 -10.05
C ARG A 17 -14.34 -18.51 -10.28
N THR A 18 -14.73 -18.33 -11.54
CA THR A 18 -16.12 -18.48 -11.98
C THR A 18 -16.47 -19.97 -12.07
N LYS A 19 -17.76 -20.29 -12.21
CA LYS A 19 -18.21 -21.67 -12.43
C LYS A 19 -17.57 -22.32 -13.67
N ALA A 20 -17.23 -21.50 -14.68
CA ALA A 20 -16.51 -21.91 -15.88
C ALA A 20 -14.98 -22.01 -15.70
N GLY A 21 -14.46 -21.93 -14.46
CA GLY A 21 -13.03 -22.08 -14.15
C GLY A 21 -12.14 -20.87 -14.46
N LYS A 22 -12.67 -19.82 -15.07
CA LYS A 22 -11.93 -18.58 -15.36
C LYS A 22 -11.73 -17.76 -14.09
N ALA A 23 -10.62 -17.02 -13.98
CA ALA A 23 -10.43 -16.10 -12.86
C ALA A 23 -11.54 -15.02 -12.87
N ARG A 24 -12.20 -14.79 -11.73
CA ARG A 24 -13.24 -13.77 -11.62
C ARG A 24 -12.62 -12.36 -11.74
N ASN A 25 -13.20 -11.48 -12.55
CA ASN A 25 -12.74 -10.10 -12.71
C ASN A 25 -13.26 -9.17 -11.59
N GLY A 26 -12.81 -9.38 -10.36
CA GLY A 26 -13.13 -8.54 -9.21
C GLY A 26 -11.94 -7.73 -8.70
N ARG A 27 -12.20 -6.61 -8.00
CA ARG A 27 -11.15 -5.78 -7.37
C ARG A 27 -10.19 -6.60 -6.50
N LYS A 28 -10.73 -7.52 -5.68
CA LYS A 28 -9.96 -8.44 -4.83
C LYS A 28 -9.02 -9.33 -5.64
N ASN A 29 -9.53 -9.98 -6.69
CA ASN A 29 -8.72 -10.85 -7.55
C ASN A 29 -7.65 -10.07 -8.32
N ARG A 30 -7.93 -8.84 -8.76
CA ARG A 30 -6.92 -7.97 -9.40
C ARG A 30 -5.77 -7.66 -8.44
N GLN A 31 -6.07 -7.36 -7.18
CA GLN A 31 -5.02 -7.14 -6.18
C GLN A 31 -4.19 -8.40 -5.92
N ILE A 32 -4.86 -9.55 -5.70
CA ILE A 32 -4.18 -10.84 -5.48
C ILE A 32 -3.29 -11.20 -6.68
N SER A 33 -3.75 -10.92 -7.90
CA SER A 33 -2.98 -11.18 -9.13
C SER A 33 -1.72 -10.32 -9.20
N ARG A 34 -1.81 -9.03 -8.85
CA ARG A 34 -0.64 -8.13 -8.76
C ARG A 34 0.38 -8.62 -7.72
N ASP A 35 -0.09 -9.04 -6.55
CA ASP A 35 0.80 -9.57 -5.51
C ASP A 35 1.47 -10.87 -5.97
N ALA A 36 0.74 -11.76 -6.64
CA ALA A 36 1.30 -12.98 -7.22
C ALA A 36 2.38 -12.68 -8.26
N GLU A 37 2.13 -11.75 -9.17
CA GLU A 37 3.12 -11.30 -10.17
C GLU A 37 4.38 -10.74 -9.52
N PHE A 38 4.23 -9.93 -8.48
CA PHE A 38 5.35 -9.39 -7.71
C PHE A 38 6.21 -10.52 -7.10
N TYR A 39 5.58 -11.50 -6.44
CA TYR A 39 6.32 -12.62 -5.86
C TYR A 39 7.02 -13.48 -6.94
N LYS A 40 6.36 -13.69 -8.09
CA LYS A 40 6.97 -14.41 -9.22
C LYS A 40 8.19 -13.67 -9.76
N ALA A 41 8.08 -12.37 -9.97
CA ALA A 41 9.20 -11.54 -10.42
C ALA A 41 10.37 -11.62 -9.43
N MET A 42 10.10 -11.53 -8.13
CA MET A 42 11.10 -11.66 -7.07
C MET A 42 11.75 -13.04 -6.99
N ALA A 43 11.00 -14.11 -7.22
CA ALA A 43 11.54 -15.47 -7.27
C ALA A 43 12.51 -15.64 -8.45
N LEU A 44 12.19 -15.04 -9.60
CA LEU A 44 12.97 -15.14 -10.83
C LEU A 44 14.16 -14.18 -10.85
N LYS A 45 14.09 -13.05 -10.14
CA LYS A 45 15.12 -12.02 -10.06
C LYS A 45 16.52 -12.60 -9.79
N LYS A 46 17.53 -12.07 -10.49
CA LYS A 46 18.94 -12.46 -10.33
C LYS A 46 19.44 -12.08 -8.93
N THR A 47 20.15 -12.99 -8.26
CA THR A 47 20.78 -12.71 -6.96
C THR A 47 21.79 -11.57 -7.10
N GLY A 48 21.90 -10.72 -6.07
CA GLY A 48 22.75 -9.52 -6.11
C GLY A 48 22.20 -8.33 -6.90
N SER A 49 21.12 -8.48 -7.67
CA SER A 49 20.47 -7.34 -8.32
C SER A 49 19.68 -6.51 -7.29
N ARG A 50 19.71 -5.18 -7.41
CA ARG A 50 19.01 -4.25 -6.49
C ARG A 50 17.55 -4.06 -6.91
N ILE A 51 16.65 -3.87 -5.95
CA ILE A 51 15.28 -3.42 -6.23
C ILE A 51 15.32 -1.90 -6.09
N MET A 52 14.85 -1.17 -7.11
CA MET A 52 14.69 0.28 -6.98
C MET A 52 13.38 0.54 -6.23
N ILE A 53 13.51 0.94 -4.98
CA ILE A 53 12.38 1.46 -4.20
C ILE A 53 12.32 2.95 -4.53
N PRO A 54 11.27 3.44 -5.21
CA PRO A 54 11.15 4.86 -5.50
C PRO A 54 11.13 5.65 -4.19
N ARG A 55 11.70 6.86 -4.21
CA ARG A 55 11.63 7.76 -3.06
C ARG A 55 10.17 7.96 -2.69
N ARG A 56 9.83 7.79 -1.41
CA ARG A 56 8.48 8.07 -0.91
C ARG A 56 8.17 9.53 -1.20
N GLN A 57 7.11 9.78 -1.97
CA GLN A 57 6.62 11.14 -2.17
C GLN A 57 5.91 11.55 -0.88
N PHE A 58 6.61 12.35 -0.07
CA PHE A 58 5.95 13.13 0.97
C PHE A 58 5.31 14.32 0.26
N ILE A 59 4.06 14.64 0.57
CA ILE A 59 3.33 15.72 -0.11
C ILE A 59 4.00 17.10 0.14
N GLY A 60 4.99 17.17 1.04
CA GLY A 60 5.73 18.41 1.32
C GLY A 60 4.79 19.45 1.92
N ARG A 61 5.05 20.74 1.64
CA ARG A 61 4.13 21.84 1.97
C ARG A 61 2.91 21.77 1.06
N HIS A 62 1.90 21.01 1.49
CA HIS A 62 0.62 20.93 0.80
C HIS A 62 -0.35 21.96 1.40
N PRO A 63 -1.05 22.77 0.60
CA PRO A 63 -1.95 23.79 1.13
C PRO A 63 -3.02 23.23 2.06
N ASP A 64 -3.54 22.03 1.80
CA ASP A 64 -4.54 21.41 2.69
C ASP A 64 -3.94 20.90 3.99
N LEU A 65 -2.66 20.53 4.00
CA LEU A 65 -1.96 20.10 5.21
C LEU A 65 -1.67 21.31 6.12
N GLU A 66 -1.19 22.40 5.54
CA GLU A 66 -0.91 23.64 6.28
C GLU A 66 -2.20 24.20 6.92
N LYS A 67 -3.31 24.24 6.16
CA LYS A 67 -4.61 24.65 6.70
C LYS A 67 -5.07 23.80 7.88
N LEU A 68 -4.93 22.48 7.77
CA LEU A 68 -5.29 21.56 8.86
C LEU A 68 -4.41 21.79 10.10
N LEU A 69 -3.11 22.03 9.91
CA LEU A 69 -2.21 22.34 11.01
C LEU A 69 -2.57 23.66 11.70
N ASP A 70 -2.86 24.70 10.92
CA ASP A 70 -3.29 26.00 11.43
C ASP A 70 -4.59 25.89 12.23
N GLU A 71 -5.57 25.12 11.73
CA GLU A 71 -6.83 24.87 12.42
C GLU A 71 -6.61 24.18 13.77
N ILE A 72 -5.82 23.10 13.79
CA ILE A 72 -5.47 22.38 15.01
C ILE A 72 -4.72 23.29 16.00
N ALA A 73 -3.78 24.11 15.52
CA ALA A 73 -3.05 25.05 16.35
C ALA A 73 -3.98 26.10 16.96
N MET A 74 -4.89 26.66 16.17
CA MET A 74 -5.86 27.66 16.62
C MET A 74 -6.84 27.09 17.66
N GLU A 75 -7.34 25.87 17.45
CA GLU A 75 -8.19 25.19 18.44
C GLU A 75 -7.46 24.95 19.77
N ASN A 76 -6.20 24.51 19.72
CA ASN A 76 -5.42 24.24 20.92
C ASN A 76 -5.11 25.52 21.70
N LEU A 77 -4.78 26.61 20.99
CA LEU A 77 -4.57 27.92 21.62
C LEU A 77 -5.86 28.40 22.30
N LYS A 78 -7.01 28.34 21.60
CA LYS A 78 -8.31 28.70 22.20
C LYS A 78 -8.62 27.90 23.45
N LYS A 79 -8.37 26.59 23.47
CA LYS A 79 -8.55 25.76 24.68
C LYS A 79 -7.68 26.27 25.84
N VAL A 80 -6.39 26.49 25.60
CA VAL A 80 -5.47 26.98 26.64
C VAL A 80 -5.90 28.35 27.18
N PHE A 81 -6.36 29.28 26.33
CA PHE A 81 -6.77 30.61 26.79
C PHE A 81 -8.16 30.61 27.43
N ASN A 82 -9.09 29.77 27.00
CA ASN A 82 -10.44 29.68 27.58
C ASN A 82 -10.50 28.82 28.85
N ASP A 83 -9.53 27.92 29.07
CA ASP A 83 -9.42 27.12 30.30
C ASP A 83 -8.71 27.89 31.44
N ASN A 84 -8.22 29.11 31.18
CA ASN A 84 -7.53 29.98 32.16
C ASN A 84 -8.37 31.19 32.65
N ASP A 85 -9.65 31.25 32.29
CA ASP A 85 -10.68 32.15 32.87
C ASP A 85 -11.63 31.34 33.77
#